data_AF-A0A7V9J7H8-F1
#
_entry.id   AF-A0A7V9J7H8-F1
#
_cell.length_a   1.000
_cell.length_b   1.000
_cell.length_c   1.000
_cell.angle_alpha   90.00
_cell.angle_beta   90.00
_cell.angle_gamma   90.00
#
_symmetry.space_group_name_H-M   'P 1'
#
loop_
_entity.id
_entity.type
_entity.pdbx_description
1 polymer ?
#
loop_
_entity_poly.entity_id
_entity_poly.type
_entity_poly.pdbx_seq_one_letter_code
_entity_poly.pdbx_strand_id
1 'polypeptide(L)'
;MSARLAVESFAARAAARLSRVAGAGGGTTIPGKLLWKLDPGAIDALAARLPQGTAVVSATNGKTTTTAMVAKILEPHTRLAWNSSGANLVSGIASTLLARRDAELGLLEVDEAALPEI
;
A
#
# COMPACT_ATOMS: atom_id res chain seq x y z
N MET A 1 5.41 14.70 10.12
CA MET A 1 5.06 14.57 8.68
C MET A 1 5.65 15.75 7.95
N SER A 2 6.65 15.53 7.10
CA SER A 2 7.31 16.61 6.36
C SER A 2 6.32 17.28 5.39
N ALA A 3 6.39 18.61 5.21
CA ALA A 3 5.46 19.35 4.36
C ALA A 3 5.40 18.80 2.91
N ARG A 4 6.52 18.29 2.41
CA ARG A 4 6.65 17.63 1.10
C ARG A 4 5.75 16.39 0.96
N LEU A 5 5.84 15.46 1.90
CA LEU A 5 5.03 14.23 1.90
C LEU A 5 3.53 14.53 1.97
N ALA A 6 3.15 15.60 2.67
CA ALA A 6 1.76 16.05 2.74
C ALA A 6 1.23 16.50 1.37
N VAL A 7 2.02 17.27 0.63
CA VAL A 7 1.69 17.74 -0.74
C VAL A 7 1.63 16.58 -1.72
N GLU A 8 2.64 15.71 -1.73
CA GLU A 8 2.70 14.53 -2.60
C GLU A 8 1.52 13.57 -2.34
N SER A 9 1.21 13.32 -1.07
CA SER A 9 0.06 12.51 -0.68
C SER A 9 -1.27 13.12 -1.10
N PHE A 10 -1.39 14.45 -1.07
CA PHE A 10 -2.59 15.14 -1.53
C PHE A 10 -2.76 15.03 -3.05
N ALA A 11 -1.69 15.28 -3.82
CA ALA A 11 -1.68 15.15 -5.27
C ALA A 11 -2.03 13.72 -5.71
N ALA A 12 -1.44 12.70 -5.08
CA ALA A 12 -1.74 11.30 -5.37
C ALA A 12 -3.21 10.95 -5.11
N ARG A 13 -3.82 11.45 -4.04
CA ARG A 13 -5.25 11.24 -3.75
C ARG A 13 -6.17 11.97 -4.74
N ALA A 14 -5.80 13.18 -5.16
CA ALA A 14 -6.53 13.91 -6.19
C ALA A 14 -6.52 13.13 -7.51
N ALA A 15 -5.36 12.62 -7.92
CA ALA A 15 -5.21 11.75 -9.08
C ALA A 15 -6.03 10.45 -8.96
N ALA A 16 -6.04 9.82 -7.77
CA ALA A 16 -6.86 8.64 -7.47
C ALA A 16 -8.35 8.89 -7.72
N ARG A 17 -8.83 10.04 -7.24
CA ARG A 17 -10.24 10.43 -7.34
C ARG A 17 -10.61 10.74 -8.78
N LEU A 18 -9.76 11.47 -9.50
CA LEU A 18 -9.96 11.78 -10.93
C LEU A 18 -9.95 10.52 -11.80
N SER A 19 -9.00 9.59 -11.56
CA SER A 19 -8.95 8.32 -12.29
C SER A 19 -10.20 7.47 -12.07
N ARG A 20 -10.73 7.45 -10.84
CA ARG A 20 -11.96 6.71 -10.50
C ARG A 20 -13.20 7.31 -11.18
N VAL A 21 -13.27 8.64 -11.26
CA VAL A 21 -14.34 9.36 -11.95
C VAL A 21 -14.23 9.20 -13.47
N ALA A 22 -13.02 9.13 -14.01
CA ALA A 22 -12.76 8.99 -15.44
C ALA A 22 -12.84 7.54 -15.97
N GLY A 23 -13.14 6.55 -15.13
CA GLY A 23 -13.28 5.14 -15.53
C GLY A 23 -11.98 4.48 -16.02
N ALA A 24 -10.83 5.13 -15.88
CA ALA A 24 -9.54 4.70 -16.43
C ALA A 24 -8.83 3.60 -15.59
N GLY A 25 -9.53 2.97 -14.64
CA GLY A 25 -9.02 1.90 -13.78
C GLY A 25 -9.54 2.01 -12.34
N GLY A 26 -9.38 0.93 -11.56
CA GLY A 26 -9.95 0.75 -10.21
C GLY A 26 -9.48 1.73 -9.12
N GLY A 27 -8.74 2.79 -9.45
CA GLY A 27 -8.32 3.83 -8.51
C GLY A 27 -7.31 3.39 -7.44
N THR A 28 -6.80 2.15 -7.52
CA THR A 28 -5.96 1.50 -6.51
C THR A 28 -4.49 1.37 -6.87
N THR A 29 -4.07 1.59 -8.13
CA THR A 29 -2.66 1.41 -8.55
C THR A 29 -2.00 2.71 -9.06
N ILE A 30 -2.79 3.57 -9.73
CA ILE A 30 -2.32 4.85 -10.30
C ILE A 30 -1.72 5.79 -9.24
N PRO A 31 -2.31 5.96 -8.05
CA PRO A 31 -1.78 6.85 -7.03
C PRO A 31 -0.41 6.42 -6.51
N GLY A 32 -0.23 5.13 -6.22
CA GLY A 32 1.05 4.60 -5.75
C GLY A 32 2.12 4.55 -6.82
N LYS A 33 1.75 4.31 -8.09
CA LYS A 33 2.70 4.41 -9.22
C LYS A 33 3.21 5.83 -9.41
N LEU A 34 2.34 6.84 -9.28
CA LEU A 34 2.72 8.24 -9.35
C LEU A 34 3.59 8.63 -8.15
N LEU A 35 3.19 8.23 -6.94
CA LEU A 35 3.91 8.53 -5.71
C LEU A 35 5.34 7.96 -5.74
N TRP A 36 5.50 6.67 -6.08
CA TRP A 36 6.82 6.04 -6.18
C TRP A 36 7.70 6.66 -7.27
N LYS A 37 7.13 7.02 -8.43
CA LYS A 37 7.89 7.70 -9.49
C LYS A 37 8.38 9.09 -9.10
N LEU A 38 7.63 9.79 -8.23
CA LEU A 38 7.96 11.15 -7.80
C LEU A 38 8.88 11.17 -6.57
N ASP A 39 8.70 10.20 -5.68
CA ASP A 39 9.50 10.05 -4.47
C ASP A 39 9.74 8.55 -4.19
N PRO A 40 10.92 8.03 -4.54
CA PRO A 40 11.30 6.66 -4.21
C PRO A 40 11.29 6.37 -2.70
N GLY A 41 11.49 7.38 -1.84
CA GLY A 41 11.46 7.23 -0.38
C GLY A 41 10.05 7.26 0.22
N ALA A 42 9.01 7.43 -0.59
CA ALA A 42 7.64 7.56 -0.08
C ALA A 42 7.13 6.28 0.59
N ILE A 43 7.54 5.10 0.12
CA ILE A 43 7.12 3.82 0.72
C ILE A 43 7.71 3.70 2.13
N ASP A 44 9.01 3.95 2.29
CA ASP A 44 9.69 3.95 3.59
C ASP A 44 9.02 4.95 4.55
N ALA A 45 8.75 6.16 4.06
CA ALA A 45 8.11 7.20 4.87
C ALA A 45 6.67 6.85 5.26
N LEU A 46 5.95 6.11 4.42
CA LEU A 46 4.60 5.63 4.72
C LEU A 46 4.64 4.44 5.70
N ALA A 47 5.56 3.49 5.51
CA ALA A 47 5.73 2.34 6.37
C ALA A 47 6.19 2.74 7.78
N ALA A 48 7.12 3.71 7.89
CA ALA A 48 7.62 4.23 9.16
C ALA A 48 6.55 4.90 10.05
N ARG A 49 5.36 5.19 9.50
CA ARG A 49 4.22 5.72 10.27
C ARG A 49 3.44 4.64 11.02
N LEU A 50 3.65 3.37 10.69
CA LEU A 50 2.92 2.26 11.26
C LEU A 50 3.53 1.91 12.64
N PRO A 51 2.82 2.12 13.76
CA PRO A 51 3.36 1.89 15.11
C PRO A 51 3.74 0.44 15.37
N GLN A 52 3.10 -0.53 14.71
CA GLN A 52 3.40 -1.96 14.82
C GLN A 52 4.29 -2.45 13.66
N GLY A 53 4.78 -1.54 12.80
CA GLY A 53 5.61 -1.86 11.65
C GLY A 53 4.86 -2.55 10.51
N THR A 54 5.55 -3.45 9.82
CA THR A 54 5.08 -4.12 8.61
C THR A 54 5.45 -5.60 8.64
N ALA A 55 4.51 -6.47 8.26
CA ALA A 55 4.71 -7.87 7.95
C ALA A 55 4.55 -8.08 6.43
N VAL A 56 5.54 -8.71 5.81
CA VAL A 56 5.56 -8.99 4.37
C VAL A 56 5.33 -10.48 4.14
N VAL A 57 4.41 -10.81 3.23
CA VAL A 57 4.13 -12.18 2.79
C VAL A 57 4.57 -12.31 1.34
N SER A 58 5.58 -13.14 1.08
CA SER A 58 5.97 -13.55 -0.26
C SER A 58 6.08 -15.07 -0.35
N ALA A 59 5.81 -15.61 -1.54
CA ALA A 59 5.67 -17.03 -1.82
C ALA A 59 5.37 -17.24 -3.31
N THR A 60 5.86 -18.35 -3.88
CA THR A 60 5.60 -18.75 -5.27
C THR A 60 4.15 -19.10 -5.53
N ASN A 61 3.44 -19.56 -4.51
CA ASN A 61 2.01 -19.84 -4.53
C ASN A 61 1.38 -19.52 -3.18
N GLY A 62 0.07 -19.27 -3.15
CA GLY A 62 -0.70 -19.14 -1.90
C GLY A 62 -0.48 -17.84 -1.11
N LYS A 63 0.21 -16.85 -1.69
CA LYS A 63 0.46 -15.52 -1.10
C LYS A 63 -0.85 -14.81 -0.70
N THR A 64 -1.81 -14.78 -1.62
CA THR A 64 -3.11 -14.11 -1.44
C THR A 64 -3.99 -14.80 -0.43
N THR A 65 -4.11 -16.12 -0.51
CA THR A 65 -4.89 -16.91 0.46
C THR A 65 -4.31 -16.75 1.87
N THR A 66 -2.99 -16.85 2.01
CA THR A 66 -2.30 -16.68 3.30
C THR A 66 -2.52 -15.28 3.86
N THR A 67 -2.27 -14.24 3.05
CA THR A 67 -2.44 -12.84 3.48
C THR A 67 -3.88 -12.55 3.89
N ALA A 68 -4.87 -13.06 3.15
CA ALA A 68 -6.28 -12.88 3.49
C ALA A 68 -6.68 -13.60 4.79
N MET A 69 -6.17 -14.82 5.03
CA MET A 69 -6.41 -15.54 6.29
C MET A 69 -5.80 -14.79 7.49
N VAL A 70 -4.54 -14.35 7.36
CA VAL A 70 -3.86 -13.57 8.41
C VAL A 70 -4.59 -12.25 8.66
N ALA A 71 -5.03 -11.56 7.60
CA ALA A 71 -5.82 -10.34 7.72
C ALA A 71 -7.10 -10.58 8.54
N LYS A 72 -7.85 -11.66 8.25
CA LYS A 72 -9.07 -11.99 8.99
C LYS A 72 -8.85 -12.29 10.47
N ILE A 73 -7.71 -12.87 10.81
CA ILE A 73 -7.33 -13.14 12.21
C ILE A 73 -6.97 -11.85 12.94
N LEU A 74 -6.27 -10.93 12.27
CA LEU A 74 -5.73 -9.72 12.87
C LEU A 74 -6.70 -8.53 12.89
N GLU A 75 -7.58 -8.40 11.89
CA GLU A 75 -8.55 -7.28 11.76
C GLU A 75 -9.37 -6.96 13.03
N PRO A 76 -9.82 -7.93 13.85
CA PRO A 76 -10.53 -7.63 15.10
C PRO A 76 -9.66 -6.96 16.18
N HIS A 77 -8.33 -7.06 16.06
CA HIS A 77 -7.38 -6.67 17.11
C HIS A 77 -6.47 -5.51 16.68
N THR A 78 -6.29 -5.29 15.37
CA THR A 78 -5.39 -4.25 14.84
C THR A 78 -5.94 -3.66 13.55
N ARG A 79 -5.76 -2.35 13.36
CA ARG A 79 -6.12 -1.68 12.09
C ARG A 79 -5.05 -1.99 11.04
N LEU A 80 -5.40 -2.78 10.03
CA LEU A 80 -4.45 -3.20 8.99
C LEU A 80 -4.40 -2.27 7.77
N ALA A 81 -3.21 -2.00 7.24
CA ALA A 81 -3.01 -1.65 5.84
C ALA A 81 -2.63 -2.91 5.06
N TRP A 82 -3.60 -3.53 4.38
CA TRP A 82 -3.36 -4.74 3.59
C TRP A 82 -3.95 -4.64 2.18
N ASN A 83 -3.24 -5.19 1.20
CA ASN A 83 -3.53 -5.08 -0.22
C ASN A 83 -4.51 -6.17 -0.69
N SER A 84 -5.74 -6.10 -0.18
CA SER A 84 -6.80 -7.10 -0.42
C SER A 84 -7.20 -7.33 -1.88
N SER A 85 -6.80 -6.43 -2.78
CA SER A 85 -6.98 -6.59 -4.23
C SER A 85 -5.90 -7.43 -4.91
N GLY A 86 -4.91 -7.93 -4.18
CA GLY A 86 -3.75 -8.64 -4.74
C GLY A 86 -2.76 -7.74 -5.47
N ALA A 87 -2.80 -6.42 -5.22
CA ALA A 87 -1.88 -5.47 -5.84
C ALA A 87 -0.50 -5.58 -5.16
N ASN A 88 0.27 -6.59 -5.57
CA ASN A 88 1.48 -7.10 -4.91
C ASN A 88 2.81 -6.51 -5.42
N LEU A 89 2.73 -5.60 -6.40
CA LEU A 89 3.88 -4.82 -6.87
C LEU A 89 4.03 -3.53 -6.07
N VAL A 90 5.20 -2.89 -6.19
CA VAL A 90 5.59 -1.64 -5.50
C VAL A 90 4.49 -0.57 -5.52
N SER A 91 3.86 -0.32 -6.68
CA SER A 91 2.78 0.66 -6.80
C SER A 91 1.49 0.28 -6.03
N GLY A 92 1.20 -1.01 -5.89
CA GLY A 92 0.06 -1.51 -5.13
C GLY A 92 0.28 -1.36 -3.62
N ILE A 93 1.51 -1.65 -3.19
CA ILE A 93 1.96 -1.45 -1.81
C ILE A 93 1.87 0.03 -1.41
N ALA A 94 2.47 0.92 -2.23
CA ALA A 94 2.39 2.36 -2.00
C ALA A 94 0.95 2.87 -1.92
N SER A 95 0.08 2.40 -2.81
CA SER A 95 -1.34 2.80 -2.80
C SER A 95 -2.09 2.31 -1.55
N THR A 96 -1.77 1.09 -1.10
CA THR A 96 -2.36 0.49 0.11
C THR A 96 -1.99 1.29 1.35
N LEU A 97 -0.70 1.58 1.53
CA LEU A 97 -0.20 2.39 2.65
C LEU A 97 -0.73 3.83 2.59
N LEU A 98 -0.84 4.42 1.40
CA LEU A 98 -1.37 5.76 1.21
C LEU A 98 -2.87 5.86 1.58
N ALA A 99 -3.64 4.81 1.27
CA ALA A 99 -5.08 4.76 1.50
C ALA A 99 -5.45 4.53 2.97
N ARG A 100 -4.64 3.78 3.71
CA ARG A 100 -4.91 3.35 5.10
C ARG A 100 -4.09 4.13 6.12
N ARG A 101 -4.42 5.41 6.28
CA ARG A 101 -3.64 6.36 7.12
C ARG A 101 -3.70 6.11 8.62
N ASP A 102 -4.75 5.43 9.07
CA ASP A 102 -5.03 5.08 10.46
C ASP A 102 -4.57 3.67 10.82
N ALA A 103 -3.95 2.95 9.88
CA ALA A 103 -3.42 1.62 10.13
C ALA A 103 -2.33 1.63 11.18
N GLU A 104 -2.31 0.56 11.96
CA GLU A 104 -1.33 0.28 12.99
C GLU A 104 -0.24 -0.66 12.48
N LEU A 105 -0.63 -1.62 11.64
CA LEU A 105 0.23 -2.65 11.05
C LEU A 105 0.02 -2.73 9.54
N GLY A 106 1.11 -2.81 8.78
CA GLY A 106 1.09 -3.15 7.36
C GLY A 106 1.15 -4.67 7.19
N LEU A 107 0.19 -5.27 6.50
CA LEU A 107 0.23 -6.69 6.14
C LEU A 107 0.21 -6.77 4.62
N LEU A 108 1.38 -6.92 4.02
CA LEU A 108 1.57 -6.69 2.59
C LEU A 108 1.94 -8.00 1.90
N GLU A 109 1.10 -8.45 0.99
CA GLU A 109 1.54 -9.46 0.04
C GLU A 109 2.46 -8.79 -1.00
N VAL A 110 3.62 -9.39 -1.26
CA VAL A 110 4.64 -8.83 -2.17
C VAL A 110 5.10 -9.89 -3.16
N ASP A 111 5.06 -9.55 -4.44
CA ASP A 111 5.62 -10.37 -5.51
C ASP A 111 7.13 -10.55 -5.32
N GLU A 112 7.66 -11.74 -5.64
CA GLU A 112 9.07 -12.06 -5.48
C GLU A 112 9.98 -11.13 -6.27
N ALA A 113 9.55 -10.69 -7.45
CA ALA A 113 10.32 -9.75 -8.26
C ALA A 113 10.30 -8.32 -7.67
N ALA A 114 9.26 -7.99 -6.90
CA ALA A 114 9.14 -6.70 -6.23
C ALA A 114 9.79 -6.68 -4.84
N LEU A 115 10.04 -7.84 -4.23
CA LEU A 115 10.57 -7.97 -2.87
C LEU A 115 11.90 -7.23 -2.64
N PRO A 116 12.87 -7.18 -3.59
CA PRO A 116 14.10 -6.41 -3.40
C PRO A 116 13.91 -4.88 -3.34
N GLU A 117 12.75 -4.38 -3.76
CA GLU A 117 12.42 -2.95 -3.76
C GLU A 117 11.56 -2.52 -2.56
N ILE A 118 11.27 -3.44 -1.63
CA ILE A 118 10.33 -3.27 -0.50
C ILE A 118 11.02 -3.63 0.82
#